data_AF-A0A7C1AUX1-F1
#
_entry.id   AF-A0A7C1AUX1-F1
#
_cell.length_a   1.000
_cell.length_b   1.000
_cell.length_c   1.000
_cell.angle_alpha   90.00
_cell.angle_beta   90.00
_cell.angle_gamma   90.00
#
_symmetry.space_group_name_H-M   'P 1'
#
loop_
_entity.id
_entity.type
_entity.pdbx_description
1 polymer ?
#
loop_
_entity_poly.entity_id
_entity_poly.type
_entity_poly.pdbx_seq_one_letter_code
_entity_poly.pdbx_strand_id
1 'polypeptide(L)'
;MMKVRDVMSTPIITEDGDTTVDLGASILEAMGVGSLVVTEDGVPVGIVTERDMALKVLSKNRPAAEVKLKEIMSFPLITIDADASVDDAGKLMAEKRVRRLLVEEDGEIVGIVTVRDLLTHEPELVEEIYPTVKTPASPYRLAGVEDCLRRCVYTLKAESREVAVEKCKELLGKLEKDLGELTSYYEKDEELRDILTKVESLSKRMKEMGAEAIEDLKKESDALLTDLRHIIRWRKLTSTTSLGGELPFKSRRTRI
;
A
#
# COMPACT_ATOMS: atom_id res chain seq x y z
N MET A 1 -4.06 22.79 -16.23
CA MET A 1 -3.97 22.14 -14.92
C MET A 1 -5.38 21.73 -14.55
N MET A 2 -5.60 20.45 -14.23
CA MET A 2 -6.92 19.97 -13.84
C MET A 2 -7.30 20.60 -12.48
N LYS A 3 -8.56 20.99 -12.33
CA LYS A 3 -9.07 21.60 -11.09
C LYS A 3 -9.77 20.59 -10.21
N VAL A 4 -9.88 20.87 -8.92
CA VAL A 4 -10.62 20.04 -7.96
C VAL A 4 -12.08 19.86 -8.39
N ARG A 5 -12.74 20.92 -8.88
CA ARG A 5 -14.13 20.82 -9.38
C ARG A 5 -14.33 19.82 -10.52
N ASP A 6 -13.27 19.50 -11.27
CA ASP A 6 -13.33 18.57 -12.41
C ASP A 6 -13.34 17.11 -11.96
N VAL A 7 -12.90 16.82 -10.72
CA VAL A 7 -12.70 15.46 -10.19
C VAL A 7 -13.46 15.17 -8.90
N MET A 8 -14.04 16.19 -8.26
CA MET A 8 -14.78 16.02 -7.01
C MET A 8 -16.07 15.20 -7.19
N SER A 9 -16.51 14.57 -6.11
CA SER A 9 -17.83 13.97 -6.02
C SER A 9 -18.85 14.96 -5.46
N THR A 10 -20.02 15.00 -6.09
CA THR A 10 -21.17 15.84 -5.70
C THR A 10 -22.48 15.09 -6.02
N PRO A 11 -23.56 15.21 -5.21
CA PRO A 11 -23.64 15.99 -3.95
C PRO A 11 -22.88 15.34 -2.80
N ILE A 12 -22.56 16.15 -1.78
CA ILE A 12 -22.04 15.61 -0.50
C ILE A 12 -23.12 14.81 0.21
N ILE A 13 -22.72 13.72 0.88
CA ILE A 13 -23.61 12.95 1.75
C ILE A 13 -23.44 13.45 3.18
N THR A 14 -24.52 13.97 3.76
CA THR A 14 -24.55 14.59 5.08
C THR A 14 -25.47 13.85 6.03
N GLU A 15 -25.13 13.84 7.31
CA GLU A 15 -25.99 13.34 8.38
C GLU A 15 -25.92 14.24 9.63
N ASP A 16 -26.97 14.22 10.44
CA ASP A 16 -27.01 14.97 11.69
C ASP A 16 -26.03 14.39 12.73
N GLY A 17 -25.41 15.26 13.52
CA GLY A 17 -24.46 14.86 14.56
C GLY A 17 -25.04 13.93 15.63
N ASP A 18 -26.35 13.96 15.86
CA ASP A 18 -27.05 13.07 16.79
C ASP A 18 -27.42 11.71 16.20
N THR A 19 -27.23 11.49 14.88
CA THR A 19 -27.36 10.17 14.26
C THR A 19 -26.39 9.18 14.92
N THR A 20 -26.85 7.95 15.17
CA THR A 20 -26.04 6.90 15.80
C THR A 20 -25.08 6.25 14.81
N VAL A 21 -24.00 5.66 15.30
CA VAL A 21 -22.94 5.10 14.47
C VAL A 21 -23.39 3.89 13.66
N ASP A 22 -24.32 3.08 14.17
CA ASP A 22 -24.91 1.96 13.43
C ASP A 22 -25.73 2.43 12.22
N LEU A 23 -26.58 3.45 12.41
CA LEU A 23 -27.33 4.08 11.32
C LEU A 23 -26.38 4.75 10.31
N GLY A 24 -25.37 5.48 10.81
CA GLY A 24 -24.34 6.05 9.95
C GLY A 24 -23.62 4.99 9.12
N ALA A 25 -23.29 3.84 9.70
CA ALA A 25 -22.67 2.73 8.97
C ALA A 25 -23.59 2.14 7.89
N SER A 26 -24.89 1.99 8.18
CA SER A 26 -25.88 1.56 7.18
C SER A 26 -26.01 2.54 6.02
N ILE A 27 -25.88 3.85 6.28
CA ILE A 27 -25.91 4.88 5.23
C ILE A 27 -24.65 4.79 4.37
N LEU A 28 -23.47 4.61 4.97
CA LEU A 28 -22.22 4.39 4.22
C LEU A 28 -22.35 3.19 3.27
N GLU A 29 -22.89 2.07 3.75
CA GLU A 29 -23.14 0.87 2.96
C GLU A 29 -24.12 1.13 1.81
N ALA A 30 -25.29 1.70 2.13
CA ALA A 30 -26.34 1.95 1.15
C ALA A 30 -25.91 2.92 0.04
N MET A 31 -25.11 3.92 0.37
CA MET A 31 -24.62 4.93 -0.56
C MET A 31 -23.31 4.54 -1.25
N GLY A 32 -22.64 3.48 -0.78
CA GLY A 32 -21.34 3.05 -1.32
C GLY A 32 -20.21 4.06 -1.08
N VAL A 33 -20.27 4.81 0.02
CA VAL A 33 -19.29 5.86 0.37
C VAL A 33 -18.52 5.51 1.63
N GLY A 34 -17.31 6.07 1.79
CA GLY A 34 -16.43 5.80 2.94
C GLY A 34 -16.40 6.90 4.02
N SER A 35 -17.26 7.92 3.90
CA SER A 35 -17.43 8.99 4.89
C SER A 35 -18.80 9.64 4.82
N LEU A 36 -19.20 10.22 5.95
CA LEU A 36 -20.32 11.14 6.08
C LEU A 36 -19.82 12.50 6.54
N VAL A 37 -20.32 13.56 5.93
CA VAL A 37 -20.19 14.91 6.45
C VAL A 37 -21.21 15.06 7.58
N VAL A 38 -20.74 15.43 8.77
CA VAL A 38 -21.60 15.63 9.93
C VAL A 38 -22.06 17.07 9.97
N THR A 39 -23.35 17.25 10.19
CA THR A 39 -24.01 18.55 10.29
C THR A 39 -24.54 18.81 11.69
N GLU A 40 -24.56 20.08 12.09
CA GLU A 40 -25.31 20.59 13.24
C GLU A 40 -26.21 21.72 12.73
N ASP A 41 -27.52 21.63 12.98
CA ASP A 41 -28.52 22.58 12.46
C ASP A 41 -28.44 22.79 10.94
N GLY A 42 -28.07 21.73 10.20
CA GLY A 42 -27.91 21.75 8.73
C GLY A 42 -26.58 22.34 8.24
N VAL A 43 -25.70 22.78 9.15
CA VAL A 43 -24.39 23.33 8.81
C VAL A 43 -23.33 22.22 8.90
N PRO A 44 -22.51 21.98 7.85
CA PRO A 44 -21.37 21.07 7.94
C PRO A 44 -20.37 21.51 9.01
N VAL A 45 -20.13 20.64 10.01
CA VAL A 45 -19.22 20.93 11.13
C VAL A 45 -18.08 19.91 11.28
N GLY A 46 -18.25 18.71 10.73
CA GLY A 46 -17.26 17.64 10.88
C GLY A 46 -17.39 16.55 9.85
N ILE A 47 -16.52 15.54 9.94
CA ILE A 47 -16.55 14.38 9.06
C ILE A 47 -16.29 13.10 9.86
N VAL A 48 -17.04 12.05 9.55
CA VAL A 48 -16.84 10.69 10.09
C VAL A 48 -16.46 9.76 8.96
N THR A 49 -15.50 8.87 9.24
CA THR A 49 -15.01 7.87 8.28
C THR A 49 -15.24 6.45 8.81
N GLU A 50 -15.21 5.44 7.93
CA GLU A 50 -15.21 4.03 8.35
C GLU A 50 -14.09 3.73 9.36
N ARG A 51 -12.93 4.38 9.21
CA ARG A 51 -11.81 4.26 10.13
C ARG A 51 -12.13 4.83 11.51
N ASP A 52 -12.86 5.93 11.59
CA ASP A 52 -13.32 6.50 12.86
C ASP A 52 -14.28 5.54 13.57
N MET A 53 -15.25 4.97 12.85
CA MET A 53 -16.16 3.96 13.41
C MET A 53 -15.38 2.74 13.94
N ALA A 54 -14.44 2.23 13.14
CA ALA A 54 -13.61 1.09 13.54
C ALA A 54 -12.74 1.39 14.78
N LEU A 55 -12.05 2.53 14.80
CA LEU A 55 -11.07 2.83 15.84
C LEU A 55 -11.67 3.50 17.09
N LYS A 56 -12.71 4.32 16.95
CA LYS A 56 -13.31 5.07 18.06
C LYS A 56 -14.51 4.37 18.69
N VAL A 57 -15.12 3.39 17.99
CA VAL A 57 -16.28 2.63 18.48
C VAL A 57 -15.94 1.14 18.64
N LEU A 58 -15.68 0.44 17.54
CA LEU A 58 -15.49 -1.02 17.55
C LEU A 58 -14.28 -1.43 18.40
N SER A 59 -13.12 -0.78 18.21
CA SER A 59 -11.90 -1.12 18.96
C SER A 59 -12.03 -0.91 20.47
N LYS A 60 -12.99 -0.06 20.88
CA LYS A 60 -13.26 0.29 22.28
C LYS A 60 -14.45 -0.48 22.86
N ASN A 61 -15.03 -1.42 22.11
CA ASN A 61 -16.26 -2.16 22.49
C ASN A 61 -17.41 -1.24 22.91
N ARG A 62 -17.54 -0.07 22.26
CA ARG A 62 -18.69 0.82 22.50
C ARG A 62 -19.91 0.33 21.70
N PRO A 63 -21.13 0.32 22.26
CA PRO A 63 -22.33 -0.05 21.51
C PRO A 63 -22.59 0.97 20.40
N ALA A 64 -22.53 0.55 19.12
CA ALA A 64 -22.68 1.47 17.98
C ALA A 64 -24.03 2.21 17.95
N ALA A 65 -25.09 1.56 18.47
CA ALA A 65 -26.42 2.14 18.60
C ALA A 65 -26.55 3.22 19.69
N GLU A 66 -25.54 3.38 20.56
CA GLU A 66 -25.53 4.38 21.63
C GLU A 66 -24.55 5.52 21.38
N VAL A 67 -23.63 5.36 20.42
CA VAL A 67 -22.62 6.36 20.09
C VAL A 67 -23.13 7.24 18.95
N LYS A 68 -23.06 8.55 19.12
CA LYS A 68 -23.44 9.53 18.11
C LYS A 68 -22.29 9.87 17.17
N LEU A 69 -22.59 10.26 15.93
CA LEU A 69 -21.59 10.67 14.94
C LEU A 69 -20.73 11.84 15.44
N LYS A 70 -21.34 12.84 16.10
CA LYS A 70 -20.61 13.99 16.65
C LYS A 70 -19.57 13.65 17.71
N GLU A 71 -19.72 12.51 18.39
CA GLU A 71 -18.75 12.05 19.38
C GLU A 71 -17.47 11.46 18.75
N ILE A 72 -17.55 11.07 17.48
CA ILE A 72 -16.44 10.41 16.77
C ILE A 72 -15.97 11.19 15.54
N MET A 73 -16.66 12.26 15.15
CA MET A 73 -16.27 13.09 14.03
C MET A 73 -14.93 13.78 14.26
N SER A 74 -14.26 14.11 13.16
CA SER A 74 -13.10 14.99 13.16
C SER A 74 -13.54 16.40 12.78
N PHE A 75 -13.01 17.39 13.51
CA PHE A 75 -13.26 18.82 13.32
C PHE A 75 -11.99 19.62 13.71
N PRO A 76 -11.75 20.82 13.16
CA PRO A 76 -12.53 21.49 12.12
C PRO A 76 -12.42 20.78 10.76
N LEU A 77 -13.37 21.07 9.86
CA LEU A 77 -13.34 20.59 8.48
C LEU A 77 -12.09 21.10 7.76
N ILE A 78 -11.46 20.21 6.99
CA ILE A 78 -10.36 20.58 6.10
C ILE A 78 -10.95 20.74 4.71
N THR A 79 -10.92 21.98 4.21
CA THR A 79 -11.50 22.36 2.93
C THR A 79 -10.42 22.70 1.91
N ILE A 80 -10.81 22.67 0.63
CA ILE A 80 -10.02 23.17 -0.50
C ILE A 80 -10.95 23.90 -1.47
N ASP A 81 -10.45 24.96 -2.08
CA ASP A 81 -11.19 25.73 -3.07
C ASP A 81 -11.47 24.91 -4.34
N ALA A 82 -12.68 25.03 -4.89
CA ALA A 82 -13.12 24.32 -6.10
C ALA A 82 -12.24 24.60 -7.33
N ASP A 83 -11.61 25.77 -7.40
CA ASP A 83 -10.70 26.20 -8.47
C ASP A 83 -9.22 25.90 -8.19
N ALA A 84 -8.89 25.34 -7.02
CA ALA A 84 -7.56 24.84 -6.73
C ALA A 84 -7.18 23.71 -7.68
N SER A 85 -5.87 23.49 -7.84
CA SER A 85 -5.37 22.39 -8.67
C SER A 85 -5.44 21.03 -7.95
N VAL A 86 -5.47 19.95 -8.72
CA VAL A 86 -5.40 18.57 -8.20
C VAL A 86 -4.06 18.34 -7.45
N ASP A 87 -2.95 18.91 -7.93
CA ASP A 87 -1.66 18.92 -7.22
C ASP A 87 -1.76 19.58 -5.83
N ASP A 88 -2.39 20.75 -5.73
CA ASP A 88 -2.56 21.45 -4.44
C ASP A 88 -3.42 20.61 -3.48
N ALA A 89 -4.44 19.91 -4.00
CA ALA A 89 -5.23 18.96 -3.24
C ALA A 89 -4.36 17.80 -2.72
N GLY A 90 -3.51 17.23 -3.57
CA GLY A 90 -2.56 16.17 -3.19
C GLY A 90 -1.61 16.61 -2.07
N LYS A 91 -1.00 17.79 -2.21
CA LYS A 91 -0.12 18.38 -1.20
C LYS A 91 -0.82 18.64 0.12
N LEU A 92 -2.03 19.20 0.08
CA LEU A 92 -2.81 19.47 1.28
C LEU A 92 -3.22 18.17 1.99
N MET A 93 -3.62 17.14 1.24
CA MET A 93 -3.90 15.81 1.79
C MET A 93 -2.67 15.20 2.48
N ALA A 94 -1.49 15.31 1.85
CA ALA A 94 -0.23 14.86 2.41
C ALA A 94 0.13 15.59 3.72
N GLU A 95 0.08 16.93 3.68
CA GLU A 95 0.43 17.80 4.81
C GLU A 95 -0.47 17.54 6.02
N LYS A 96 -1.79 17.49 5.80
CA LYS A 96 -2.78 17.27 6.84
C LYS A 96 -2.96 15.80 7.20
N ARG A 97 -2.31 14.88 6.48
CA ARG A 97 -2.42 13.42 6.62
C ARG A 97 -3.87 12.92 6.55
N VAL A 98 -4.66 13.52 5.66
CA VAL A 98 -6.04 13.14 5.38
C VAL A 98 -6.16 12.56 3.98
N ARG A 99 -7.21 11.77 3.73
CA ARG A 99 -7.44 11.15 2.41
C ARG A 99 -8.60 11.75 1.64
N ARG A 100 -9.15 12.83 2.16
CA ARG A 100 -10.35 13.49 1.67
C ARG A 100 -10.34 14.93 2.13
N LEU A 101 -10.77 15.82 1.25
CA LEU A 101 -10.95 17.24 1.48
C LEU A 101 -12.38 17.58 1.09
N LEU A 102 -13.03 18.43 1.88
CA LEU A 102 -14.28 19.05 1.43
C LEU A 102 -13.95 20.15 0.43
N VAL A 103 -14.80 20.29 -0.58
CA VAL A 103 -14.61 21.29 -1.63
C VAL A 103 -15.51 22.47 -1.33
N GLU A 104 -14.92 23.65 -1.27
CA GLU A 104 -15.60 24.91 -0.97
C GLU A 104 -15.66 25.80 -2.22
N GLU A 105 -16.82 26.43 -2.45
CA GLU A 105 -17.02 27.46 -3.47
C GLU A 105 -17.87 28.57 -2.81
N ASP A 106 -17.40 29.82 -2.87
CA ASP A 106 -18.06 30.99 -2.28
C ASP A 106 -18.46 30.84 -0.79
N GLY A 107 -17.68 30.06 -0.02
CA GLY A 107 -17.93 29.81 1.41
C GLY A 107 -18.93 28.69 1.70
N GLU A 108 -19.40 27.97 0.68
CA GLU A 108 -20.28 26.81 0.82
C GLU A 108 -19.56 25.52 0.45
N ILE A 109 -19.87 24.43 1.17
CA ILE A 109 -19.34 23.10 0.82
C ILE A 109 -20.17 22.54 -0.35
N VAL A 110 -19.54 22.42 -1.52
CA VAL A 110 -20.17 21.98 -2.77
C VAL A 110 -19.83 20.54 -3.16
N GLY A 111 -18.80 19.95 -2.55
CA GLY A 111 -18.33 18.61 -2.90
C GLY A 111 -17.34 18.01 -1.92
N ILE A 112 -16.86 16.82 -2.28
CA ILE A 112 -15.78 16.13 -1.58
C ILE A 112 -14.83 15.55 -2.63
N VAL A 113 -13.52 15.70 -2.41
CA VAL A 113 -12.48 15.07 -3.23
C VAL A 113 -11.67 14.12 -2.37
N THR A 114 -11.40 12.92 -2.88
CA THR A 114 -10.64 11.88 -2.18
C THR A 114 -9.33 11.59 -2.89
N VAL A 115 -8.38 10.98 -2.19
CA VAL A 115 -7.13 10.49 -2.81
C VAL A 115 -7.42 9.56 -3.98
N ARG A 116 -8.49 8.77 -3.92
CA ARG A 116 -8.86 7.89 -5.04
C ARG A 116 -9.16 8.72 -6.28
N ASP A 117 -9.93 9.80 -6.13
CA ASP A 117 -10.32 10.67 -7.23
C ASP A 117 -9.07 11.33 -7.83
N LEU A 118 -8.18 11.87 -6.99
CA LEU A 118 -6.90 12.43 -7.45
C LEU A 118 -6.09 11.39 -8.24
N LEU A 119 -5.88 10.20 -7.69
CA LEU A 119 -5.05 9.16 -8.31
C LEU A 119 -5.67 8.50 -9.55
N THR A 120 -6.99 8.58 -9.72
CA THR A 120 -7.65 8.12 -10.95
C THR A 120 -7.32 9.04 -12.13
N HIS A 121 -7.09 10.33 -11.88
CA HIS A 121 -6.80 11.31 -12.92
C HIS A 121 -5.32 11.66 -13.05
N GLU A 122 -4.57 11.66 -11.93
CA GLU A 122 -3.15 12.00 -11.85
C GLU A 122 -2.41 10.96 -10.96
N PRO A 123 -2.08 9.76 -11.49
CA PRO A 123 -1.40 8.70 -10.75
C PRO A 123 -0.03 9.09 -10.18
N GLU A 124 0.62 10.11 -10.74
CA GLU A 124 1.92 10.60 -10.32
C GLU A 124 1.90 11.21 -8.90
N LEU A 125 0.73 11.66 -8.42
CA LEU A 125 0.55 12.23 -7.08
C LEU A 125 0.73 11.23 -5.91
N VAL A 126 0.91 9.94 -6.20
CA VAL A 126 1.16 8.91 -5.16
C VAL A 126 2.34 9.28 -4.28
N GLU A 127 3.44 9.79 -4.87
CA GLU A 127 4.66 10.11 -4.13
C GLU A 127 4.46 11.29 -3.18
N GLU A 128 3.64 12.27 -3.57
CA GLU A 128 3.31 13.44 -2.76
C GLU A 128 2.38 13.06 -1.60
N ILE A 129 1.31 12.33 -1.87
CA ILE A 129 0.27 11.96 -0.88
C ILE A 129 0.78 10.94 0.12
N TYR A 130 1.66 10.04 -0.32
CA TYR A 130 2.19 8.97 0.51
C TYR A 130 3.72 8.98 0.57
N PRO A 131 4.35 10.03 1.14
CA PRO A 131 5.81 10.21 1.11
C PRO A 131 6.55 9.15 1.95
N THR A 132 5.85 8.56 2.92
CA THR A 132 6.34 7.47 3.78
C THR A 132 6.06 6.08 3.23
N VAL A 133 5.42 5.95 2.06
CA VAL A 133 5.35 4.66 1.39
C VAL A 133 6.75 4.34 0.85
N LYS A 134 7.58 3.81 1.76
CA LYS A 134 8.51 2.74 1.41
C LYS A 134 7.61 1.60 0.96
N THR A 135 7.13 1.58 -0.28
CA THR A 135 6.56 0.34 -0.82
C THR A 135 7.75 -0.55 -1.08
N PRO A 136 7.99 -1.58 -0.25
CA PRO A 136 8.72 -2.71 -0.76
C PRO A 136 8.08 -3.15 -2.08
N ALA A 137 8.88 -3.64 -3.03
CA ALA A 137 8.35 -4.23 -4.25
C ALA A 137 7.19 -5.17 -3.93
N SER A 138 6.05 -4.97 -4.60
CA SER A 138 4.83 -5.71 -4.27
C SER A 138 5.07 -7.22 -4.46
N PRO A 139 4.35 -8.08 -3.73
CA PRO A 139 4.45 -9.53 -3.93
C PRO A 139 4.23 -9.97 -5.38
N TYR A 140 3.44 -9.21 -6.14
CA TYR A 140 3.18 -9.47 -7.55
C TYR A 140 4.38 -9.14 -8.44
N ARG A 141 5.10 -8.05 -8.15
CA ARG A 141 6.34 -7.71 -8.84
C ARG A 141 7.45 -8.73 -8.57
N LEU A 142 7.50 -9.27 -7.35
CA LEU A 142 8.43 -10.32 -6.96
C LEU A 142 8.07 -11.72 -7.47
N ALA A 143 6.85 -11.94 -7.98
CA ALA A 143 6.43 -13.24 -8.48
C ALA A 143 7.25 -13.68 -9.71
N GLY A 144 7.61 -12.74 -10.60
CA GLY A 144 8.48 -13.03 -11.75
C GLY A 144 9.91 -13.38 -11.33
N VAL A 145 10.42 -12.70 -10.29
CA VAL A 145 11.73 -12.97 -9.68
C VAL A 145 11.75 -14.38 -9.07
N GLU A 146 10.71 -14.74 -8.32
CA GLU A 146 10.57 -16.08 -7.73
C GLU A 146 10.48 -17.15 -8.81
N ASP A 147 9.68 -16.94 -9.85
CA ASP A 147 9.53 -17.91 -10.94
C ASP A 147 10.87 -18.18 -11.65
N CYS A 148 11.63 -17.13 -11.94
CA CYS A 148 12.92 -17.25 -12.61
C CYS A 148 13.93 -18.02 -11.75
N LEU A 149 14.05 -17.67 -10.46
CA LEU A 149 14.94 -18.34 -9.53
C LEU A 149 14.51 -19.80 -9.28
N ARG A 150 13.20 -20.04 -9.17
CA ARG A 150 12.62 -21.38 -9.06
C ARG A 150 12.99 -22.23 -10.28
N ARG A 151 12.87 -21.70 -11.50
CA ARG A 151 13.28 -22.41 -12.73
C ARG A 151 14.78 -22.74 -12.71
N CYS A 152 15.62 -21.81 -12.28
CA CYS A 152 17.06 -22.05 -12.12
C CYS A 152 17.32 -23.24 -11.17
N VAL A 153 16.71 -23.24 -9.99
CA VAL A 153 16.79 -24.35 -9.03
C VAL A 153 16.35 -25.69 -9.63
N TYR A 154 15.22 -25.72 -10.35
CA TYR A 154 14.73 -26.95 -10.97
C TYR A 154 15.65 -27.45 -12.09
N THR A 155 16.19 -26.56 -12.90
CA THR A 155 17.14 -26.90 -13.97
C THR A 155 18.41 -27.52 -13.39
N LEU A 156 18.95 -26.98 -12.29
CA LEU A 156 20.09 -27.58 -11.59
C LEU A 156 19.79 -28.99 -11.07
N LYS A 157 18.53 -29.30 -10.73
CA LYS A 157 18.11 -30.61 -10.19
C LYS A 157 17.85 -31.67 -11.26
N ALA A 158 17.41 -31.27 -12.46
CA ALA A 158 16.84 -32.20 -13.45
C ALA A 158 17.77 -32.56 -14.63
N GLU A 159 18.74 -31.70 -14.96
CA GLU A 159 19.51 -31.83 -16.21
C GLU A 159 20.96 -32.31 -15.99
N SER A 160 21.64 -32.70 -17.08
CA SER A 160 23.07 -33.01 -17.04
C SER A 160 23.87 -31.77 -16.63
N ARG A 161 24.98 -31.99 -15.92
CA ARG A 161 25.74 -30.94 -15.23
C ARG A 161 26.08 -29.73 -16.11
N GLU A 162 26.49 -29.95 -17.36
CA GLU A 162 26.88 -28.87 -18.28
C GLU A 162 25.67 -28.08 -18.81
N VAL A 163 24.62 -28.77 -19.26
CA VAL A 163 23.42 -28.13 -19.82
C VAL A 163 22.66 -27.35 -18.74
N ALA A 164 22.62 -27.91 -17.53
CA ALA A 164 21.98 -27.27 -16.38
C ALA A 164 22.63 -25.92 -16.04
N VAL A 165 23.97 -25.89 -15.99
CA VAL A 165 24.73 -24.68 -15.64
C VAL A 165 24.51 -23.59 -16.69
N GLU A 166 24.56 -23.93 -17.98
CA GLU A 166 24.43 -22.92 -19.03
C GLU A 166 23.04 -22.28 -19.06
N LYS A 167 21.98 -23.07 -18.94
CA LYS A 167 20.60 -22.55 -18.80
C LYS A 167 20.42 -21.71 -17.53
N CYS A 168 21.06 -22.09 -16.43
CA CYS A 168 20.99 -21.33 -15.19
C CYS A 168 21.69 -19.97 -15.31
N LYS A 169 22.81 -19.88 -16.03
CA LYS A 169 23.46 -18.58 -16.33
C LYS A 169 22.53 -17.65 -17.09
N GLU A 170 21.81 -18.17 -18.10
CA GLU A 170 20.84 -17.38 -18.86
C GLU A 170 19.70 -16.87 -17.98
N LEU A 171 19.12 -17.75 -17.15
CA LEU A 171 18.05 -17.39 -16.21
C LEU A 171 18.52 -16.38 -15.15
N LEU A 172 19.73 -16.54 -14.61
CA LEU A 172 20.28 -15.61 -13.64
C LEU A 172 20.63 -14.26 -14.28
N GLY A 173 21.15 -14.23 -15.50
CA GLY A 173 21.41 -12.97 -16.21
C GLY A 173 20.13 -12.18 -16.47
N LYS A 174 19.04 -12.86 -16.80
CA LYS A 174 17.71 -12.22 -16.87
C LYS A 174 17.26 -11.71 -15.50
N LEU A 175 17.41 -12.54 -14.46
CA LEU A 175 17.03 -12.20 -13.10
C LEU A 175 17.80 -10.98 -12.56
N GLU A 176 19.10 -10.88 -12.82
CA GLU A 176 19.95 -9.73 -12.48
C GLU A 176 19.40 -8.45 -13.12
N LYS A 177 19.08 -8.50 -14.42
CA LYS A 177 18.51 -7.35 -15.13
C LYS A 177 17.16 -6.93 -14.53
N ASP A 178 16.25 -7.89 -14.37
CA ASP A 178 14.90 -7.63 -13.85
C ASP A 178 14.96 -7.08 -12.41
N LEU A 179 15.85 -7.61 -11.56
CA LEU A 179 16.08 -7.11 -10.21
C LEU A 179 16.75 -5.74 -10.19
N GLY A 180 17.72 -5.49 -11.08
CA GLY A 180 18.38 -4.19 -11.21
C GLY A 180 17.38 -3.08 -11.53
N GLU A 181 16.53 -3.31 -12.53
CA GLU A 181 15.42 -2.41 -12.87
C GLU A 181 14.52 -2.20 -11.64
N LEU A 182 14.05 -3.27 -11.00
CA LEU A 182 13.21 -3.17 -9.80
C LEU A 182 13.89 -2.38 -8.66
N THR A 183 15.17 -2.60 -8.39
CA THR A 183 15.89 -1.85 -7.32
C THR A 183 16.03 -0.36 -7.61
N SER A 184 16.10 0.05 -8.88
CA SER A 184 16.07 1.48 -9.24
C SER A 184 14.71 2.12 -8.97
N TYR A 185 13.61 1.38 -9.12
CA TYR A 185 12.28 1.87 -8.76
C TYR A 185 12.02 1.84 -7.24
N TYR A 186 12.64 0.89 -6.53
CA TYR A 186 12.44 0.67 -5.10
C TYR A 186 13.71 0.99 -4.30
N GLU A 187 14.26 2.19 -4.49
CA GLU A 187 15.53 2.59 -3.86
C GLU A 187 15.52 2.57 -2.33
N LYS A 188 14.38 2.43 -1.65
CA LYS A 188 14.36 2.35 -0.17
C LYS A 188 14.07 0.93 0.35
N ASP A 189 14.00 -0.06 -0.55
CA ASP A 189 13.74 -1.47 -0.25
C ASP A 189 15.06 -2.23 0.00
N GLU A 190 15.51 -2.24 1.26
CA GLU A 190 16.76 -2.91 1.67
C GLU A 190 16.73 -4.43 1.43
N GLU A 191 15.58 -5.07 1.60
CA GLU A 191 15.43 -6.51 1.36
C GLU A 191 15.59 -6.85 -0.13
N LEU A 192 15.06 -6.00 -1.02
CA LEU A 192 15.21 -6.20 -2.47
C LEU A 192 16.66 -6.01 -2.92
N ARG A 193 17.38 -5.04 -2.34
CA ARG A 193 18.82 -4.86 -2.60
C ARG A 193 19.66 -6.03 -2.10
N ASP A 194 19.31 -6.59 -0.94
CA ASP A 194 19.96 -7.79 -0.42
C ASP A 194 19.76 -8.98 -1.38
N ILE A 195 18.55 -9.17 -1.90
CA ILE A 195 18.26 -10.20 -2.92
C ILE A 195 19.11 -9.96 -4.18
N LEU A 196 19.15 -8.74 -4.71
CA LEU A 196 19.97 -8.41 -5.89
C LEU A 196 21.45 -8.76 -5.65
N THR A 197 22.01 -8.33 -4.52
CA THR A 197 23.42 -8.60 -4.15
C THR A 197 23.71 -10.10 -4.09
N LYS A 198 22.79 -10.90 -3.52
CA LYS A 198 22.89 -12.36 -3.46
C LYS A 198 22.82 -13.00 -4.85
N VAL A 199 21.93 -12.52 -5.72
CA VAL A 199 21.82 -13.00 -7.12
C VAL A 199 23.09 -12.70 -7.91
N GLU A 200 23.62 -11.47 -7.81
CA GLU A 200 24.86 -11.06 -8.48
C GLU A 200 26.06 -11.92 -8.04
N SER A 201 26.16 -12.17 -6.73
CA SER A 201 27.17 -13.07 -6.16
C SER A 201 27.05 -14.49 -6.72
N LEU A 202 25.83 -15.05 -6.74
CA LEU A 202 25.57 -16.40 -7.27
C LEU A 202 25.90 -16.51 -8.76
N SER A 203 25.48 -15.53 -9.56
CA SER A 203 25.74 -15.44 -11.00
C SER A 203 27.23 -15.31 -11.31
N LYS A 204 27.96 -14.46 -10.56
CA LYS A 204 29.42 -14.36 -10.67
C LYS A 204 30.09 -15.70 -10.41
N ARG A 205 29.71 -16.40 -9.34
CA ARG A 205 30.24 -17.74 -9.03
C ARG A 205 29.90 -18.77 -10.11
N MET A 206 28.70 -18.74 -10.69
CA MET A 206 28.35 -19.60 -11.82
C MET A 206 29.16 -19.32 -13.09
N LYS A 207 29.65 -18.09 -13.27
CA LYS A 207 30.54 -17.73 -14.39
C LYS A 207 31.99 -18.20 -14.15
N GLU A 208 32.44 -18.18 -12.89
CA GLU A 208 33.82 -18.51 -12.50
C GLU A 208 34.06 -20.00 -12.22
N MET A 209 33.03 -20.77 -11.81
CA MET A 209 33.18 -22.16 -11.37
C MET A 209 32.79 -23.18 -12.47
N GLY A 210 33.56 -24.26 -12.57
CA GLY A 210 33.24 -25.43 -13.41
C GLY A 210 32.18 -26.37 -12.78
N ALA A 211 31.76 -27.39 -13.52
CA ALA A 211 30.68 -28.33 -13.19
C ALA A 211 30.83 -29.11 -11.86
N GLU A 212 31.98 -29.03 -11.18
CA GLU A 212 32.26 -29.73 -9.92
C GLU A 212 31.61 -29.06 -8.69
N ALA A 213 31.24 -27.77 -8.79
CA ALA A 213 30.63 -27.01 -7.69
C ALA A 213 29.09 -26.94 -7.72
N ILE A 214 28.45 -27.76 -8.56
CA ILE A 214 27.00 -27.73 -8.78
C ILE A 214 26.20 -27.99 -7.50
N GLU A 215 26.72 -28.81 -6.59
CA GLU A 215 26.01 -29.12 -5.34
C GLU A 215 25.95 -27.93 -4.38
N ASP A 216 27.01 -27.12 -4.33
CA ASP A 216 27.02 -25.90 -3.53
C ASP A 216 26.14 -24.81 -4.16
N LEU A 217 26.20 -24.69 -5.50
CA LEU A 217 25.32 -23.78 -6.25
C LEU A 217 23.83 -24.12 -6.07
N LYS A 218 23.49 -25.42 -6.02
CA LYS A 218 22.12 -25.87 -5.72
C LYS A 218 21.67 -25.42 -4.34
N LYS A 219 22.48 -25.66 -3.31
CA LYS A 219 22.16 -25.28 -1.93
C LYS A 219 21.95 -23.77 -1.79
N GLU A 220 22.83 -22.98 -2.40
CA GLU A 220 22.75 -21.52 -2.36
C GLU A 220 21.52 -20.99 -3.12
N SER A 221 21.24 -21.54 -4.30
CA SER A 221 20.05 -21.19 -5.08
C SER A 221 18.75 -21.56 -4.34
N ASP A 222 18.70 -22.73 -3.69
CA ASP A 222 17.55 -23.17 -2.87
C ASP A 222 17.36 -22.28 -1.63
N ALA A 223 18.46 -21.88 -0.97
CA ALA A 223 18.42 -20.97 0.17
C ALA A 223 17.87 -19.59 -0.25
N LEU A 224 18.39 -19.03 -1.34
CA LEU A 224 17.92 -17.74 -1.88
C LEU A 224 16.45 -17.78 -2.28
N LEU A 225 16.00 -18.88 -2.89
CA LEU A 225 14.59 -19.07 -3.25
C LEU A 225 13.71 -19.12 -2.00
N THR A 226 14.19 -19.75 -0.93
CA THR A 226 13.48 -19.82 0.35
C THR A 226 13.36 -18.46 1.01
N ASP A 227 14.45 -17.68 1.06
CA ASP A 227 14.45 -16.30 1.57
C ASP A 227 13.45 -15.42 0.80
N LEU A 228 13.50 -15.47 -0.54
CA LEU A 228 12.60 -14.72 -1.40
C LEU A 228 11.13 -15.09 -1.15
N ARG A 229 10.82 -16.38 -0.98
CA ARG A 229 9.46 -16.84 -0.65
C ARG A 229 8.99 -16.33 0.70
N HIS A 230 9.86 -16.30 1.71
CA HIS A 230 9.52 -15.72 3.02
C HIS A 230 9.21 -14.23 2.90
N ILE A 231 10.03 -13.48 2.17
CA ILE A 231 9.81 -12.05 1.90
C ILE A 231 8.47 -11.83 1.18
N ILE A 232 8.21 -12.56 0.08
CA ILE A 232 6.95 -12.48 -0.67
C ILE A 232 5.76 -12.80 0.23
N ARG A 233 5.85 -13.86 1.04
CA ARG A 233 4.77 -14.29 1.94
C ARG A 233 4.49 -13.24 3.01
N TRP A 234 5.53 -12.69 3.63
CA TRP A 234 5.41 -11.62 4.61
C TRP A 234 4.77 -10.37 4.00
N ARG A 235 5.24 -9.96 2.81
CA ARG A 235 4.69 -8.81 2.07
C ARG A 235 3.22 -9.01 1.68
N LYS A 236 2.77 -10.23 1.36
CA LYS A 236 1.35 -10.52 1.12
C LYS A 236 0.52 -10.25 2.38
N LEU A 237 0.98 -10.72 3.53
CA LEU A 237 0.29 -10.54 4.82
C LEU A 237 0.23 -9.08 5.26
N THR A 238 1.29 -8.30 4.99
CA THR A 238 1.34 -6.87 5.30
C THR A 238 0.61 -6.01 4.27
N SER A 239 0.57 -6.40 3.00
CA SER A 239 -0.23 -5.71 1.96
C SER A 239 -1.74 -5.79 2.21
N THR A 240 -2.20 -6.85 2.88
CA THR A 240 -3.59 -7.01 3.33
C THR A 240 -3.90 -6.27 4.63
N THR A 241 -2.88 -5.75 5.32
CA THR A 241 -3.03 -5.02 6.59
C THR A 241 -2.45 -3.62 6.46
N SER A 242 -3.29 -2.69 5.97
CA SER A 242 -3.20 -1.23 6.14
C SER A 242 -1.81 -0.61 6.36
N LEU A 243 -1.30 0.11 5.36
CA LEU A 243 -0.44 1.31 5.51
C LEU A 243 0.31 1.43 6.86
N GLY A 244 1.53 0.88 6.90
CA GLY A 244 2.69 1.52 7.55
C GLY A 244 2.57 1.93 9.02
N GLY A 245 2.05 1.06 9.89
CA GLY A 245 2.25 1.18 11.34
C GLY A 245 2.89 -0.08 11.90
N GLU A 246 3.95 0.04 12.71
CA GLU A 246 4.37 -1.06 13.57
C GLU A 246 3.18 -1.47 14.44
N LEU A 247 2.67 -2.68 14.24
CA LEU A 247 1.65 -3.26 15.09
C LEU A 247 2.23 -3.45 16.51
N PRO A 248 1.47 -3.16 17.59
CA PRO A 248 1.95 -3.26 18.98
C PRO A 248 2.11 -4.71 19.48
N PHE A 249 2.15 -5.70 18.58
CA PHE A 249 2.26 -7.12 18.93
C PHE A 249 3.70 -7.63 19.13
N LYS A 250 4.72 -6.76 19.06
CA LYS A 250 6.09 -7.07 19.52
C LYS A 250 6.18 -7.11 21.06
N SER A 251 5.35 -7.93 21.73
CA SER A 251 5.63 -8.35 23.12
C SER A 251 4.83 -9.58 23.55
N ARG A 252 4.76 -10.64 22.73
CA ARG A 252 4.42 -11.99 23.24
C ARG A 252 5.29 -13.06 22.59
N ARG A 253 6.61 -12.91 22.71
CA ARG A 253 7.52 -14.05 22.79
C ARG A 253 8.06 -14.10 24.21
N THR A 254 7.22 -14.56 25.13
CA THR A 254 7.68 -15.12 26.40
C THR A 254 6.63 -16.11 26.87
N ARG A 255 7.06 -17.38 27.00
CA ARG A 255 6.33 -18.54 27.53
C ARG A 255 5.23 -19.04 26.55
N ILE A 256 5.20 -20.30 26.11
CA ILE A 256 5.76 -21.59 26.57
C ILE A 256 6.16 -22.36 25.31
#